data_AF-A0A6H9Y124-F1
#
_entry.id   AF-A0A6H9Y124-F1
#
_cell.length_a   1.000
_cell.length_b   1.000
_cell.length_c   1.000
_cell.angle_alpha   90.00
_cell.angle_beta   90.00
_cell.angle_gamma   90.00
#
_symmetry.space_group_name_H-M   'P 1'
#
loop_
_entity.id
_entity.type
_entity.pdbx_description
1 polymer ?
#
loop_
_entity_poly.entity_id
_entity_poly.type
_entity_poly.pdbx_seq_one_letter_code
_entity_poly.pdbx_strand_id
1 'polypeptide(L)'
;MRKILSVLTAASLLALNGCATQEAVGTAVPAISDNAKSALAAAQATVREARARNALWTTADEALKAAEAAERKGDSAAVISNAQKAQDHARMGIQQLDYPVQQIKDM
;
A
#
# COMPACT_ATOMS: atom_id res chain seq x y z
N MET A 1 -42.68 -0.89 22.74
CA MET A 1 -43.20 -0.92 21.35
C MET A 1 -42.06 -0.45 20.46
N ARG A 2 -41.52 -1.14 19.45
CA ARG A 2 -41.94 -2.29 18.63
C ARG A 2 -40.62 -3.02 18.27
N LYS A 3 -40.54 -4.32 18.58
CA LYS A 3 -39.41 -5.20 18.27
C LYS A 3 -39.53 -5.60 16.79
N ILE A 4 -38.48 -5.41 15.99
CA ILE A 4 -38.44 -5.96 14.62
C ILE A 4 -37.29 -6.96 14.59
N LEU A 5 -37.66 -8.23 14.84
CA LEU A 5 -36.83 -9.40 14.63
C LEU A 5 -36.76 -9.63 13.12
N SER A 6 -35.57 -9.50 12.52
CA SER A 6 -35.33 -9.99 11.17
C SER A 6 -35.04 -11.49 11.25
N VAL A 7 -36.01 -12.30 10.81
CA VAL A 7 -35.88 -13.74 10.62
C VAL A 7 -34.95 -13.97 9.43
N LEU A 8 -33.72 -14.40 9.72
CA LEU A 8 -32.78 -14.90 8.72
C LEU A 8 -33.15 -16.36 8.43
N THR A 9 -33.98 -16.59 7.41
CA THR A 9 -34.34 -17.93 6.95
C THR A 9 -33.14 -18.54 6.23
N ALA A 10 -32.33 -19.31 6.96
CA ALA A 10 -31.28 -20.15 6.39
C ALA A 10 -31.86 -21.54 6.05
N ALA A 11 -32.22 -21.72 4.79
CA ALA A 11 -32.32 -23.02 4.13
C ALA A 11 -31.64 -22.81 2.77
N SER A 12 -30.61 -23.55 2.37
CA SER A 12 -30.67 -24.99 2.17
C SER A 12 -29.28 -25.61 2.06
N LEU A 13 -29.28 -26.93 2.17
CA LEU A 13 -28.17 -27.87 2.27
C LEU A 13 -27.30 -28.00 1.00
N LEU A 14 -26.07 -28.47 1.27
CA LEU A 14 -25.07 -29.16 0.43
C LEU A 14 -25.52 -29.71 -0.94
N ALA A 15 -24.68 -29.45 -1.95
CA ALA A 15 -24.39 -30.39 -3.03
C ALA A 15 -22.89 -30.34 -3.37
N LEU A 16 -22.19 -31.47 -3.16
CA LEU A 16 -20.87 -31.74 -3.73
C LEU A 16 -21.03 -32.22 -5.18
N ASN A 17 -19.98 -31.99 -5.98
CA ASN A 17 -19.68 -32.46 -7.35
C ASN A 17 -20.14 -31.58 -8.53
N GLY A 18 -19.15 -30.94 -9.16
CA GLY A 18 -19.27 -30.39 -10.51
C GLY A 18 -18.40 -29.15 -10.72
N CYS A 19 -17.35 -29.26 -11.55
CA CYS A 19 -16.57 -28.14 -12.05
C CYS A 19 -17.46 -27.07 -12.70
N ALA A 20 -17.69 -25.96 -12.01
CA ALA A 20 -17.96 -24.65 -12.60
C ALA A 20 -18.04 -23.64 -11.45
N THR A 21 -16.88 -23.17 -11.00
CA THR A 21 -16.83 -21.95 -10.20
C THR A 21 -17.20 -20.78 -11.11
N GLN A 22 -18.50 -20.50 -11.17
CA GLN A 22 -19.00 -19.22 -11.65
C GLN A 22 -18.81 -18.23 -10.50
N GLU A 23 -17.62 -17.64 -10.45
CA GLU A 23 -17.29 -16.60 -9.48
C GLU A 23 -18.14 -15.37 -9.76
N ALA A 24 -18.79 -14.89 -8.70
CA ALA A 24 -19.49 -13.63 -8.69
C ALA A 24 -18.57 -12.54 -9.24
N VAL A 25 -18.99 -11.87 -10.31
CA VAL A 25 -18.31 -10.71 -10.87
C VAL A 25 -18.53 -9.54 -9.90
N GLY A 26 -17.83 -9.60 -8.77
CA GLY A 26 -17.37 -8.39 -8.11
C GLY A 26 -16.39 -7.72 -9.07
N THR A 27 -16.50 -6.41 -9.21
CA THR A 27 -15.55 -5.57 -9.95
C THR A 27 -14.15 -5.80 -9.40
N ALA A 28 -13.42 -6.77 -9.97
CA ALA A 28 -12.08 -7.12 -9.57
C ALA A 28 -11.18 -5.92 -9.90
N VAL A 29 -10.55 -5.34 -8.87
CA VAL A 29 -9.43 -4.42 -9.06
C VAL A 29 -8.41 -5.15 -9.94
N PRO A 30 -7.90 -4.53 -11.03
CA PRO A 30 -6.95 -5.21 -11.88
C PRO A 30 -5.72 -5.62 -11.05
N ALA A 31 -5.42 -6.91 -11.01
CA ALA A 31 -4.38 -7.43 -10.14
C ALA A 31 -2.99 -7.01 -10.65
N ILE A 32 -2.20 -6.36 -9.80
CA ILE A 32 -0.78 -6.12 -10.05
C ILE A 32 0.06 -7.39 -9.80
N SER A 33 1.25 -7.46 -10.38
CA SER A 33 2.18 -8.57 -10.20
C SER A 33 2.66 -8.71 -8.75
N ASP A 34 3.10 -9.91 -8.36
CA ASP A 34 3.61 -10.13 -6.99
C ASP A 34 4.87 -9.32 -6.69
N ASN A 35 5.70 -9.09 -7.71
CA ASN A 35 6.85 -8.18 -7.59
C ASN A 35 6.38 -6.74 -7.27
N ALA A 36 5.33 -6.25 -7.94
CA ALA A 36 4.78 -4.93 -7.68
C ALA A 36 4.17 -4.83 -6.27
N LYS A 37 3.47 -5.87 -5.80
CA LYS A 37 2.97 -5.94 -4.41
C LYS A 37 4.11 -5.87 -3.40
N SER A 38 5.17 -6.66 -3.61
CA SER A 38 6.36 -6.68 -2.75
C SER A 38 7.05 -5.31 -2.71
N ALA A 39 7.22 -4.67 -3.88
CA ALA A 39 7.82 -3.34 -3.98
C ALA A 39 6.99 -2.29 -3.23
N LEU A 40 5.67 -2.29 -3.42
CA LEU A 40 4.76 -1.37 -2.72
C LEU A 40 4.80 -1.57 -1.20
N ALA A 41 4.76 -2.81 -0.72
CA ALA A 41 4.84 -3.11 0.71
C ALA A 41 6.17 -2.64 1.33
N ALA A 42 7.29 -2.84 0.62
CA ALA A 42 8.60 -2.38 1.06
C ALA A 42 8.69 -0.83 1.12
N ALA A 43 8.14 -0.14 0.13
CA ALA A 43 8.06 1.32 0.10
C ALA A 43 7.20 1.85 1.27
N GLN A 44 6.02 1.26 1.50
CA GLN A 44 5.16 1.62 2.62
C GLN A 44 5.85 1.42 3.98
N ALA A 45 6.60 0.34 4.15
CA ALA A 45 7.38 0.10 5.36
C ALA A 45 8.47 1.16 5.56
N THR A 46 9.22 1.48 4.52
CA THR A 46 10.31 2.48 4.57
C THR A 46 9.75 3.89 4.86
N VAL A 47 8.63 4.27 4.22
CA VAL A 47 7.96 5.56 4.45
C VAL A 47 7.40 5.64 5.88
N ARG A 48 6.85 4.54 6.42
CA ARG A 48 6.43 4.49 7.84
C ARG A 48 7.61 4.70 8.78
N GLU A 49 8.76 4.07 8.51
CA GLU A 49 9.98 4.27 9.30
C GLU A 49 10.44 5.74 9.25
N ALA A 50 10.57 6.31 8.04
CA ALA A 50 10.98 7.70 7.86
C ALA A 50 10.02 8.67 8.58
N ARG A 51 8.70 8.41 8.51
CA ARG A 51 7.70 9.20 9.24
C ARG A 51 7.87 9.10 10.75
N ALA A 52 8.07 7.89 11.29
CA ALA A 52 8.28 7.68 12.72
C ALA A 52 9.53 8.40 13.25
N ARG A 53 10.54 8.58 12.38
CA ARG A 53 11.79 9.28 12.69
C ARG A 53 11.76 10.78 12.38
N ASN A 54 10.59 11.35 12.02
CA ASN A 54 10.44 12.74 11.55
C ASN A 54 11.38 13.10 10.39
N ALA A 55 11.68 12.11 9.55
CA ALA A 55 12.63 12.18 8.44
C ALA A 55 11.96 12.03 7.07
N LEU A 56 10.62 12.04 7.01
CA LEU A 56 9.90 11.85 5.77
C LEU A 56 9.93 13.12 4.91
N TRP A 57 10.57 13.01 3.74
CA TRP A 57 10.51 14.05 2.71
C TRP A 57 9.19 14.00 1.95
N THR A 58 8.70 15.17 1.51
CA THR A 58 7.45 15.28 0.73
C THR A 58 7.52 14.50 -0.58
N THR A 59 8.68 14.45 -1.23
CA THR A 59 8.88 13.70 -2.48
C THR A 59 8.77 12.19 -2.30
N ALA A 60 9.10 11.65 -1.12
CA ALA A 60 8.88 10.24 -0.78
C ALA A 60 7.39 9.95 -0.57
N ASP A 61 6.68 10.84 0.11
CA ASP A 61 5.23 10.76 0.35
C ASP A 61 4.43 10.84 -0.96
N GLU A 62 4.80 11.76 -1.85
CA GLU A 62 4.20 11.90 -3.19
C GLU A 62 4.45 10.68 -4.07
N ALA A 63 5.67 10.12 -4.06
CA ALA A 63 5.99 8.91 -4.79
C ALA A 63 5.19 7.70 -4.28
N LEU A 64 5.01 7.58 -2.95
CA LEU A 64 4.17 6.51 -2.40
C LEU A 64 2.72 6.64 -2.86
N LYS A 65 2.15 7.85 -2.79
CA LYS A 65 0.79 8.13 -3.29
C LYS A 65 0.65 7.80 -4.78
N ALA A 66 1.68 8.07 -5.58
CA ALA A 66 1.71 7.72 -7.00
C ALA A 66 1.76 6.19 -7.21
N ALA A 67 2.52 5.46 -6.40
CA ALA A 67 2.53 3.99 -6.43
C ALA A 67 1.16 3.40 -6.09
N GLU A 68 0.50 3.89 -5.04
CA GLU A 68 -0.86 3.48 -4.65
C GLU A 68 -1.91 3.87 -5.70
N ALA A 69 -1.71 4.96 -6.43
CA ALA A 69 -2.55 5.33 -7.56
C ALA A 69 -2.35 4.41 -8.78
N ALA A 70 -1.13 3.95 -9.02
CA ALA A 70 -0.83 2.97 -10.06
C ALA A 70 -1.37 1.58 -9.72
N GLU A 71 -1.32 1.18 -8.44
CA GLU A 71 -1.87 -0.09 -7.95
C GLU A 71 -3.37 -0.18 -8.21
N ARG A 72 -4.12 0.89 -7.89
CA ARG A 72 -5.55 1.01 -8.23
C ARG A 72 -5.86 0.94 -9.73
N LYS A 73 -4.88 1.21 -10.59
CA LYS A 73 -4.99 1.12 -12.06
C LYS A 73 -4.51 -0.23 -12.61
N GLY A 74 -3.95 -1.11 -11.78
CA GLY A 74 -3.31 -2.35 -12.24
C GLY A 74 -1.95 -2.16 -12.92
N ASP A 75 -1.37 -0.96 -12.86
CA ASP A 75 -0.12 -0.64 -13.55
C ASP A 75 1.08 -1.09 -12.72
N SER A 76 1.46 -2.37 -12.91
CA SER A 76 2.57 -2.98 -12.17
C SER A 76 3.91 -2.25 -12.39
N ALA A 77 4.16 -1.72 -13.60
CA ALA A 77 5.41 -1.05 -13.91
C ALA A 77 5.51 0.29 -13.18
N ALA A 78 4.42 1.07 -13.20
CA ALA A 78 4.35 2.33 -12.47
C ALA A 78 4.35 2.11 -10.94
N VAL A 79 3.74 1.03 -10.43
CA VAL A 79 3.86 0.66 -9.00
C VAL A 79 5.32 0.48 -8.62
N ILE A 80 6.06 -0.35 -9.36
CA ILE A 80 7.47 -0.66 -9.04
C ILE A 80 8.32 0.61 -9.09
N SER A 81 8.20 1.40 -10.15
CA SER A 81 9.00 2.62 -10.34
C SER A 81 8.75 3.66 -9.24
N ASN A 82 7.47 3.94 -8.93
CA ASN A 82 7.13 4.90 -7.89
C ASN A 82 7.47 4.37 -6.48
N ALA A 83 7.31 3.07 -6.22
CA ALA A 83 7.68 2.45 -4.95
C ALA A 83 9.19 2.53 -4.71
N GLN A 84 10.02 2.28 -5.72
CA GLN A 84 11.48 2.45 -5.64
C GLN A 84 11.83 3.90 -5.29
N LYS A 85 11.28 4.88 -6.00
CA LYS A 85 11.50 6.30 -5.72
C LYS A 85 11.09 6.69 -4.30
N ALA A 86 9.94 6.20 -3.82
CA ALA A 86 9.48 6.44 -2.46
C ALA A 86 10.46 5.86 -1.42
N GLN A 87 10.95 4.65 -1.65
CA GLN A 87 11.92 3.99 -0.78
C GLN A 87 13.26 4.75 -0.75
N ASP A 88 13.79 5.14 -1.91
CA ASP A 88 15.07 5.83 -2.00
C ASP A 88 15.03 7.17 -1.28
N HIS A 89 14.01 7.98 -1.53
CA HIS A 89 13.87 9.29 -0.87
C HIS A 89 13.59 9.15 0.64
N ALA A 90 12.81 8.14 1.06
CA ALA A 90 12.61 7.87 2.48
C ALA A 90 13.92 7.45 3.17
N ARG A 91 14.75 6.64 2.52
CA ARG A 91 16.08 6.27 3.02
C ARG A 91 17.03 7.46 3.09
N MET A 92 17.02 8.34 2.09
CA MET A 92 17.83 9.56 2.12
C MET A 92 17.46 10.45 3.30
N GLY A 93 16.17 10.65 3.56
CA GLY A 93 15.72 11.42 4.72
C GLY A 93 16.16 10.78 6.04
N ILE A 94 16.07 9.45 6.14
CA ILE A 94 16.59 8.69 7.28
C ILE A 94 18.10 8.90 7.47
N GLN A 95 18.90 8.77 6.41
CA GLN A 95 20.36 8.92 6.44
C GLN A 95 20.79 10.34 6.80
N GLN A 96 19.99 11.35 6.43
CA GLN A 96 20.28 12.74 6.77
C GLN A 96 20.33 12.98 8.30
N LEU A 97 19.62 12.15 9.09
CA LEU A 97 19.67 12.24 10.55
C LEU A 97 21.06 11.92 11.12
N ASP A 98 21.89 11.19 10.37
CA ASP A 98 23.23 10.79 10.78
C ASP A 98 24.32 11.79 10.34
N TYR A 99 23.94 12.89 9.67
CA TYR A 99 24.90 13.89 9.21
C TYR A 99 25.39 14.77 10.38
N PRO A 100 26.70 15.08 10.43
CA PRO A 100 27.25 15.93 11.48
C PRO A 100 26.72 17.37 11.33
N VAL A 101 26.24 17.94 12.43
CA VAL A 101 25.92 19.38 12.49
C VAL A 101 27.23 20.18 12.44
N GLN A 102 27.39 21.03 11.43
CA GLN A 102 28.52 21.95 11.40
C GLN A 102 28.31 23.02 12.48
N GLN A 103 29.26 23.13 13.40
CA GLN A 103 29.27 24.26 14.34
C GLN A 103 29.71 25.50 13.58
N ILE A 104 28.76 26.42 13.36
CA ILE A 104 29.11 27.78 12.95
C ILE A 104 29.78 28.40 14.17
N LYS A 105 31.11 28.53 14.12
CA LYS A 105 31.85 29.30 15.12
C LYS A 105 31.45 30.75 14.93
N ASP A 106 30.93 31.36 15.99
CA ASP A 106 30.43 32.74 16.02
C ASP A 106 31.34 33.68 15.21
N MET A 107 30.73 34.42 14.28
CA MET A 107 31.39 35.49 13.53
C MET A 107 31.69 36.69 14.42
#